data_AF-A0A378IHL1-F1
#
_entry.id   AF-A0A378IHL1-F1
#
_cell.length_a   1.000
_cell.length_b   1.000
_cell.length_c   1.000
_cell.angle_alpha   90.00
_cell.angle_beta   90.00
_cell.angle_gamma   90.00
#
_symmetry.space_group_name_H-M   'P 1'
#
loop_
_entity.id
_entity.type
_entity.pdbx_description
1 polymer ?
#
loop_
_entity_poly.entity_id
_entity_poly.type
_entity_poly.pdbx_seq_one_letter_code
_entity_poly.pdbx_strand_id
1 'polypeptide(L)'
;MFFKNDPPTQKDELEEEFKKSLKGDLLNNEPFIKHCVKIEKFFMNVDAVEEQLTRLNNLLATKLENSKLKAGKKGATKQLRTLLQELLTSAGFREGMIQTMGDKGLSKEDFMFLTASGFILKDSGLRNAFHGEFTHAIQWCLIILKQQQDPNFLENMAIKDICNNIFKLLGHEDSTTKYPFNCWDQLVDRGATEDARAPEWLSEHIQDDESGNYPLLAEIIKLRTQKDSKAHLEEKLKNPPSERYEKNKDIEDILMPKLNK
;
A
#
# COMPACT_ATOMS: atom_id res chain seq x y z
N MET A 1 28.92 8.74 40.84
CA MET A 1 27.63 8.56 40.17
C MET A 1 27.84 7.55 39.07
N PHE A 2 27.28 6.35 39.20
CA PHE A 2 27.23 5.36 38.13
C PHE A 2 25.76 5.21 37.76
N PHE A 3 25.39 5.66 36.56
CA PHE A 3 24.11 5.29 35.99
C PHE A 3 24.23 3.82 35.59
N LYS A 4 23.52 2.96 36.33
CA LYS A 4 23.26 1.58 35.92
C LYS A 4 22.55 1.65 34.57
N ASN A 5 23.05 0.87 33.62
CA ASN A 5 22.49 0.64 32.30
C ASN A 5 20.95 0.68 32.35
N ASP A 6 20.38 1.65 31.64
CA ASP A 6 18.98 1.57 31.27
C ASP A 6 18.77 0.24 30.52
N PRO A 7 17.68 -0.50 30.79
CA PRO A 7 17.34 -1.66 29.99
C PRO A 7 17.19 -1.22 28.52
N PRO A 8 17.54 -2.07 27.53
CA PRO A 8 17.38 -1.71 26.13
C PRO A 8 15.94 -1.26 25.91
N THR A 9 15.78 0.00 25.56
CA THR A 9 14.47 0.57 25.23
C THR A 9 13.90 -0.24 24.05
N GLN A 10 12.60 -0.58 24.07
CA GLN A 10 11.84 -1.21 22.96
C GLN A 10 12.15 -0.64 21.55
N LYS A 11 12.71 0.58 21.50
CA LYS A 11 13.22 1.24 20.30
C LYS A 11 14.28 0.41 19.56
N ASP A 12 15.16 -0.29 20.28
CA ASP A 12 16.25 -1.07 19.70
C ASP A 12 15.75 -2.44 19.21
N GLU A 13 14.75 -3.03 19.87
CA GLU A 13 14.24 -4.36 19.52
C GLU A 13 13.52 -4.39 18.16
N LEU A 14 12.68 -3.39 17.87
CA LEU A 14 11.95 -3.34 16.60
C LEU A 14 12.90 -3.06 15.42
N GLU A 15 13.90 -2.21 15.62
CA GLU A 15 14.90 -1.92 14.59
C GLU A 15 15.78 -3.14 14.30
N GLU A 16 16.26 -3.82 15.34
CA GLU A 16 17.05 -5.05 15.19
C GLU A 16 16.22 -6.21 14.59
N GLU A 17 14.92 -6.28 14.89
CA GLU A 17 14.01 -7.21 14.23
C GLU A 17 13.87 -6.87 12.74
N PHE A 18 13.63 -5.61 12.40
CA PHE A 18 13.50 -5.15 11.01
C PHE A 18 14.76 -5.41 10.18
N LYS A 19 15.94 -5.21 10.77
CA LYS A 19 17.23 -5.50 10.11
C LYS A 19 17.36 -6.96 9.65
N LYS A 20 16.66 -7.93 10.26
CA LYS A 20 16.68 -9.35 9.82
C LYS A 20 16.09 -9.56 8.43
N SER A 21 15.22 -8.66 7.99
CA SER A 21 14.63 -8.66 6.65
C SER A 21 15.48 -7.95 5.60
N LEU A 22 16.67 -7.45 5.97
CA LEU A 22 17.60 -6.74 5.09
C LEU A 22 18.94 -7.45 4.97
N LYS A 23 19.64 -7.20 3.87
CA LYS A 23 21.04 -7.58 3.65
C LYS A 23 21.76 -6.47 2.87
N GLY A 24 23.04 -6.69 2.56
CA GLY A 24 23.79 -5.84 1.64
C GLY A 24 23.81 -4.37 2.04
N ASP A 25 23.59 -3.48 1.07
CA ASP A 25 23.68 -2.04 1.28
C ASP A 25 22.48 -1.50 2.07
N LEU A 26 21.29 -2.11 1.92
CA LEU A 26 20.10 -1.69 2.67
C LEU A 26 20.21 -1.97 4.17
N LEU A 27 20.93 -3.02 4.57
CA LEU A 27 21.19 -3.31 5.98
C LEU A 27 22.00 -2.20 6.69
N ASN A 28 22.80 -1.45 5.92
CA ASN A 28 23.60 -0.34 6.43
C ASN A 28 22.97 1.04 6.12
N ASN A 29 21.79 1.07 5.51
CA ASN A 29 21.09 2.30 5.15
C ASN A 29 20.24 2.80 6.33
N GLU A 30 20.91 3.46 7.27
CA GLU A 30 20.32 4.00 8.50
C GLU A 30 19.08 4.89 8.26
N PRO A 31 19.08 5.86 7.31
CA PRO A 31 17.87 6.63 7.00
C PRO A 31 16.68 5.75 6.58
N PHE A 32 16.90 4.81 5.66
CA PHE A 32 15.86 3.90 5.20
C PHE A 32 15.28 3.07 6.34
N ILE A 33 16.14 2.47 7.16
CA ILE A 33 15.73 1.65 8.32
C ILE A 33 14.87 2.48 9.28
N LYS A 34 15.30 3.71 9.62
CA LYS A 34 14.53 4.59 10.50
C LYS A 34 13.15 4.93 9.95
N HIS A 35 13.05 5.23 8.66
CA HIS A 35 11.76 5.50 8.02
C HIS A 35 10.85 4.28 8.05
N CYS A 36 11.37 3.10 7.75
CA CYS A 36 10.62 1.85 7.81
C CYS A 36 10.14 1.53 9.23
N VAL A 37 10.98 1.69 10.25
CA VAL A 37 10.60 1.49 11.66
C VAL A 37 9.52 2.50 12.09
N LYS A 38 9.57 3.75 11.61
CA LYS A 38 8.51 4.74 11.84
C LYS A 38 7.19 4.31 11.20
N ILE A 39 7.22 3.82 9.96
CA ILE A 39 6.05 3.27 9.26
C ILE A 39 5.51 2.05 10.02
N GLU A 40 6.37 1.12 10.44
CA GLU A 40 5.96 -0.07 11.19
C GLU A 40 5.23 0.32 12.48
N LYS A 41 5.79 1.25 13.26
CA LYS A 41 5.16 1.77 14.48
C LYS A 41 3.84 2.48 14.21
N PHE A 42 3.73 3.19 13.09
CA PHE A 42 2.49 3.84 12.69
C PHE A 42 1.40 2.81 12.40
N PHE A 43 1.69 1.76 11.64
CA PHE A 43 0.70 0.73 11.33
C PHE A 43 0.32 -0.15 12.51
N MET A 44 1.21 -0.31 13.50
CA MET A 44 0.89 -0.95 14.79
C MET A 44 -0.03 -0.09 15.68
N ASN A 45 -0.16 1.20 15.41
CA ASN A 45 -1.00 2.11 16.18
C ASN A 45 -2.34 2.32 15.46
N VAL A 46 -3.34 1.52 15.85
CA VAL A 46 -4.67 1.53 15.24
C VAL A 46 -5.31 2.93 15.28
N ASP A 47 -5.27 3.63 16.41
CA ASP A 47 -5.85 4.98 16.53
C ASP A 47 -5.23 5.96 15.53
N ALA A 48 -3.90 5.91 15.35
CA ALA A 48 -3.21 6.76 14.39
C ALA A 48 -3.59 6.43 12.93
N VAL A 49 -3.82 5.15 12.64
CA VAL A 49 -4.30 4.67 11.34
C VAL A 49 -5.74 5.14 11.10
N GLU A 50 -6.62 5.02 12.08
CA GLU A 50 -8.03 5.47 12.00
C GLU A 50 -8.15 6.96 11.71
N GLU A 51 -7.27 7.79 12.29
CA GLU A 51 -7.20 9.22 11.98
C GLU A 51 -6.95 9.45 10.48
N GLN A 52 -6.03 8.69 9.88
CA GLN A 52 -5.74 8.82 8.45
C GLN A 52 -6.83 8.22 7.56
N LEU A 53 -7.50 7.15 7.99
CA LEU A 53 -8.67 6.58 7.30
C LEU A 53 -9.82 7.59 7.26
N THR A 54 -10.11 8.23 8.39
CA THR A 54 -11.11 9.31 8.50
C THR A 54 -10.76 10.45 7.55
N ARG A 55 -9.48 10.86 7.52
CA ARG A 55 -9.02 11.91 6.61
C ARG A 55 -9.15 11.51 5.13
N LEU A 56 -8.80 10.28 4.78
CA LEU A 56 -8.98 9.75 3.42
C LEU A 56 -10.46 9.72 3.01
N ASN A 57 -11.35 9.34 3.93
CA ASN A 57 -12.80 9.36 3.73
C ASN A 57 -13.31 10.79 3.48
N ASN A 58 -12.85 11.77 4.25
CA ASN A 58 -13.26 13.17 4.08
C ASN A 58 -12.77 13.76 2.73
N LEU A 59 -11.57 13.40 2.29
CA LEU A 59 -11.08 13.75 0.95
C LEU A 59 -11.94 13.11 -0.15
N LEU A 60 -12.33 11.86 0.02
CA LEU A 60 -13.25 11.18 -0.89
C LEU A 60 -14.63 11.85 -0.91
N ALA A 61 -15.19 12.18 0.25
CA ALA A 61 -16.47 12.88 0.37
C ALA A 61 -16.46 14.19 -0.45
N THR A 62 -15.44 15.02 -0.23
CA THR A 62 -15.23 16.28 -0.96
C THR A 62 -15.18 16.04 -2.48
N LYS A 63 -14.47 15.00 -2.93
CA LYS A 63 -14.34 14.68 -4.37
C LYS A 63 -15.66 14.20 -4.97
N LEU A 64 -16.45 13.43 -4.22
CA LEU A 64 -17.77 12.95 -4.64
C LEU A 64 -18.79 14.08 -4.73
N GLU A 65 -18.80 14.99 -3.75
CA GLU A 65 -19.65 16.19 -3.73
C GLU A 65 -19.36 17.09 -4.94
N ASN A 66 -18.08 17.38 -5.19
CA ASN A 66 -17.65 18.16 -6.36
C ASN A 66 -18.04 17.50 -7.69
N SER A 67 -18.13 16.16 -7.71
CA SER A 67 -18.55 15.39 -8.89
C SER A 67 -20.06 15.14 -8.96
N LYS A 68 -20.85 15.58 -7.97
CA LYS A 68 -22.29 15.27 -7.81
C LYS A 68 -22.61 13.76 -7.86
N LEU A 69 -21.67 12.94 -7.38
CA LEU A 69 -21.82 11.48 -7.34
C LEU A 69 -22.20 11.03 -5.93
N LYS A 70 -23.07 10.03 -5.84
CA LYS A 70 -23.40 9.36 -4.57
C LYS A 70 -22.46 8.17 -4.37
N ALA A 71 -22.24 7.81 -3.10
CA ALA A 71 -21.67 6.52 -2.71
C ALA A 71 -22.46 5.35 -3.36
N GLY A 72 -21.80 4.21 -3.57
CA GLY A 72 -22.39 3.03 -4.21
C GLY A 72 -22.53 3.07 -5.73
N LYS A 73 -22.38 4.23 -6.38
CA LYS A 73 -22.35 4.30 -7.86
C LYS A 73 -20.99 3.85 -8.40
N LYS A 74 -20.97 3.21 -9.58
CA LYS A 74 -19.73 2.90 -10.34
C LYS A 74 -18.80 4.11 -10.50
N GLY A 75 -19.36 5.33 -10.52
CA GLY A 75 -18.60 6.57 -10.53
C GLY A 75 -17.82 6.84 -9.24
N ALA A 76 -18.32 6.44 -8.07
CA ALA A 76 -17.66 6.68 -6.79
C ALA A 76 -16.36 5.87 -6.66
N THR A 77 -16.36 4.61 -7.09
CA THR A 77 -15.13 3.80 -7.18
C THR A 77 -14.08 4.44 -8.09
N LYS A 78 -14.51 5.09 -9.20
CA LYS A 78 -13.57 5.82 -10.06
C LYS A 78 -12.96 7.03 -9.34
N GLN A 79 -13.76 7.74 -8.54
CA GLN A 79 -13.26 8.86 -7.74
C GLN A 79 -12.29 8.40 -6.65
N LEU A 80 -12.58 7.30 -5.95
CA LEU A 80 -11.62 6.68 -5.01
C LEU A 80 -10.31 6.33 -5.72
N ARG A 81 -10.37 5.62 -6.85
CA ARG A 81 -9.18 5.27 -7.63
C ARG A 81 -8.36 6.50 -8.04
N THR A 82 -9.06 7.57 -8.43
CA THR A 82 -8.42 8.83 -8.84
C THR A 82 -7.74 9.50 -7.64
N LEU A 83 -8.42 9.56 -6.49
CA LEU A 83 -7.86 10.10 -5.25
C LEU A 83 -6.61 9.33 -4.80
N LEU A 84 -6.67 8.00 -4.79
CA LEU A 84 -5.50 7.16 -4.46
C LEU A 84 -4.33 7.45 -5.42
N GLN A 85 -4.61 7.54 -6.72
CA GLN A 85 -3.59 7.86 -7.72
C GLN A 85 -3.00 9.27 -7.52
N GLU A 86 -3.81 10.28 -7.23
CA GLU A 86 -3.36 11.65 -6.96
C GLU A 86 -2.40 11.69 -5.76
N LEU A 87 -2.76 11.02 -4.66
CA LEU A 87 -1.92 10.92 -3.47
C LEU A 87 -0.60 10.20 -3.78
N LEU A 88 -0.65 9.03 -4.40
CA LEU A 88 0.54 8.26 -4.78
C LEU A 88 1.46 9.06 -5.73
N THR A 89 0.89 9.72 -6.74
CA THR A 89 1.66 10.53 -7.69
C THR A 89 2.32 11.72 -7.00
N SER A 90 1.64 12.35 -6.03
CA SER A 90 2.24 13.42 -5.22
C SER A 90 3.45 12.96 -4.42
N ALA A 91 3.52 11.66 -4.12
CA ALA A 91 4.61 11.02 -3.38
C ALA A 91 5.72 10.43 -4.28
N GLY A 92 5.68 10.71 -5.58
CA GLY A 92 6.69 10.30 -6.55
C GLY A 92 6.48 8.91 -7.16
N PHE A 93 5.34 8.26 -6.89
CA PHE A 93 4.96 7.02 -7.57
C PHE A 93 4.62 7.28 -9.04
N ARG A 94 4.75 6.25 -9.87
CA ARG A 94 4.35 6.34 -11.28
C ARG A 94 2.83 6.46 -11.43
N GLU A 95 2.44 7.13 -12.50
CA GLU A 95 1.03 7.26 -12.86
C GLU A 95 0.46 5.92 -13.32
N GLY A 96 -0.65 5.53 -12.71
CA GLY A 96 -1.43 4.35 -13.02
C GLY A 96 -1.01 3.10 -12.25
N MET A 97 -1.99 2.46 -11.62
CA MET A 97 -1.81 1.21 -10.89
C MET A 97 -1.83 0.02 -11.84
N ILE A 98 -0.79 -0.81 -11.77
CA ILE A 98 -0.62 -2.01 -12.60
C ILE A 98 -1.58 -3.12 -12.13
N GLN A 99 -2.04 -3.93 -13.07
CA GLN A 99 -2.90 -5.08 -12.79
C GLN A 99 -2.36 -6.33 -13.51
N THR A 100 -2.42 -7.49 -12.88
CA THR A 100 -2.19 -8.79 -13.53
C THR A 100 -3.41 -9.23 -14.35
N MET A 101 -3.17 -9.97 -15.42
CA MET A 101 -4.17 -10.73 -16.14
C MET A 101 -4.34 -12.08 -15.44
N GLY A 102 -5.45 -12.25 -14.73
CA GLY A 102 -5.87 -13.56 -14.21
C GLY A 102 -5.56 -13.86 -12.77
N ASP A 103 -5.68 -15.15 -12.46
CA ASP A 103 -5.42 -15.73 -11.14
C ASP A 103 -3.95 -16.10 -10.94
N LYS A 104 -3.13 -15.99 -11.99
CA LYS A 104 -1.68 -16.09 -11.87
C LYS A 104 -1.15 -14.78 -11.28
N GLY A 105 -0.72 -14.85 -10.02
CA GLY A 105 0.03 -13.78 -9.37
C GLY A 105 1.36 -13.51 -10.09
N LEU A 106 1.99 -12.39 -9.76
CA LEU A 106 3.31 -12.02 -10.28
C LEU A 106 4.41 -12.98 -9.82
N SER A 107 5.39 -13.21 -10.69
CA SER A 107 6.67 -13.79 -10.25
C SER A 107 7.34 -12.87 -9.23
N LYS A 108 8.22 -13.41 -8.38
CA LYS A 108 8.92 -12.61 -7.38
C LYS A 108 9.77 -11.54 -8.08
N GLU A 109 10.45 -11.92 -9.14
CA GLU A 109 11.34 -11.07 -9.92
C GLU A 109 10.58 -9.90 -10.57
N ASP A 110 9.42 -10.17 -11.17
CA ASP A 110 8.59 -9.13 -11.79
C ASP A 110 7.98 -8.20 -10.74
N PHE A 111 7.51 -8.73 -9.61
CA PHE A 111 7.02 -7.93 -8.50
C PHE A 111 8.11 -6.96 -8.00
N MET A 112 9.32 -7.48 -7.77
CA MET A 112 10.47 -6.69 -7.34
C MET A 112 10.83 -5.61 -8.35
N PHE A 113 10.89 -5.96 -9.65
CA PHE A 113 11.17 -5.01 -10.72
C PHE A 113 10.14 -3.88 -10.81
N LEU A 114 8.84 -4.21 -10.76
CA LEU A 114 7.75 -3.22 -10.83
C LEU A 114 7.73 -2.30 -9.60
N THR A 115 7.98 -2.87 -8.41
CA THR A 115 8.10 -2.13 -7.16
C THR A 115 9.32 -1.18 -7.21
N ALA A 116 10.49 -1.67 -7.60
CA ALA A 116 11.70 -0.87 -7.79
C ALA A 116 11.54 0.22 -8.87
N SER A 117 10.64 0.00 -9.84
CA SER A 117 10.27 0.99 -10.86
C SER A 117 9.30 2.07 -10.36
N GLY A 118 8.74 1.92 -9.15
CA GLY A 118 7.84 2.87 -8.51
C GLY A 118 6.37 2.71 -8.90
N PHE A 119 5.97 1.55 -9.43
CA PHE A 119 4.57 1.26 -9.70
C PHE A 119 3.89 0.63 -8.49
N ILE A 120 2.71 1.12 -8.13
CA ILE A 120 1.82 0.40 -7.23
C ILE A 120 1.06 -0.66 -8.03
N LEU A 121 0.86 -1.82 -7.42
CA LEU A 121 0.17 -2.97 -8.01
C LEU A 121 -1.19 -3.10 -7.33
N LYS A 122 -2.20 -3.55 -8.09
CA LYS A 122 -3.45 -4.01 -7.47
C LYS A 122 -3.20 -5.33 -6.75
N ASP A 123 -3.75 -5.43 -5.55
CA ASP A 123 -3.60 -6.56 -4.65
C ASP A 123 -4.02 -7.90 -5.26
N SER A 124 -5.04 -7.91 -6.13
CA SER A 124 -5.45 -9.10 -6.88
C SER A 124 -4.33 -9.72 -7.74
N GLY A 125 -3.25 -8.97 -8.01
CA GLY A 125 -2.07 -9.44 -8.72
C GLY A 125 -0.85 -9.70 -7.84
N LEU A 126 -0.93 -9.40 -6.54
CA LEU A 126 0.18 -9.50 -5.61
C LEU A 126 0.29 -10.86 -4.92
N ARG A 127 -0.83 -11.54 -4.68
CA ARG A 127 -0.96 -12.94 -4.22
C ARG A 127 -2.45 -13.32 -4.29
N ASN A 128 -2.83 -14.59 -4.13
CA ASN A 128 -4.23 -15.08 -4.11
C ASN A 128 -5.04 -14.56 -2.91
N ALA A 129 -5.07 -13.25 -2.69
CA ALA A 129 -5.41 -12.66 -1.42
C ALA A 129 -6.81 -12.06 -1.41
N PHE A 130 -7.56 -12.34 -0.34
CA PHE A 130 -8.97 -11.97 -0.16
C PHE A 130 -9.17 -10.59 0.48
N HIS A 131 -8.24 -9.67 0.30
CA HIS A 131 -8.26 -8.34 0.93
C HIS A 131 -8.56 -7.18 -0.03
N GLY A 132 -9.26 -7.45 -1.14
CA GLY A 132 -9.72 -6.43 -2.09
C GLY A 132 -8.70 -6.06 -3.17
N GLU A 133 -8.92 -4.91 -3.85
CA GLU A 133 -8.07 -4.48 -4.99
C GLU A 133 -7.04 -3.39 -4.65
N PHE A 134 -7.21 -2.70 -3.52
CA PHE A 134 -6.58 -1.40 -3.26
C PHE A 134 -5.91 -1.30 -1.89
N THR A 135 -5.81 -2.36 -1.12
CA THR A 135 -5.43 -2.27 0.29
C THR A 135 -3.97 -1.85 0.45
N HIS A 136 -3.06 -2.38 -0.37
CA HIS A 136 -1.69 -1.84 -0.37
C HIS A 136 -1.61 -0.40 -0.86
N ALA A 137 -2.41 -0.03 -1.87
CA ALA A 137 -2.49 1.37 -2.31
C ALA A 137 -3.01 2.29 -1.19
N ILE A 138 -3.96 1.81 -0.38
CA ILE A 138 -4.48 2.52 0.80
C ILE A 138 -3.39 2.63 1.86
N GLN A 139 -2.70 1.55 2.24
CA GLN A 139 -1.58 1.60 3.20
C GLN A 139 -0.58 2.71 2.85
N TRP A 140 -0.15 2.77 1.58
CA TRP A 140 0.74 3.83 1.12
C TRP A 140 0.12 5.22 1.16
N CYS A 141 -1.17 5.36 0.83
CA CYS A 141 -1.87 6.64 0.99
C CYS A 141 -1.95 7.08 2.46
N LEU A 142 -2.11 6.15 3.42
CA LEU A 142 -2.13 6.47 4.85
C LEU A 142 -0.76 6.98 5.34
N ILE A 143 0.34 6.38 4.87
CA ILE A 143 1.71 6.88 5.12
C ILE A 143 1.86 8.31 4.59
N ILE A 144 1.40 8.56 3.36
CA ILE A 144 1.47 9.88 2.72
C ILE A 144 0.67 10.92 3.49
N LEU A 145 -0.58 10.59 3.87
CA LEU A 145 -1.43 11.48 4.66
C LEU A 145 -0.81 11.76 6.03
N LYS A 146 -0.24 10.75 6.70
CA LYS A 146 0.45 10.94 7.97
C LYS A 146 1.63 11.90 7.85
N GLN A 147 2.46 11.74 6.81
CA GLN A 147 3.58 12.66 6.55
C GLN A 147 3.11 14.09 6.20
N GLN A 148 1.97 14.24 5.52
CA GLN A 148 1.39 15.56 5.26
C GLN A 148 0.88 16.23 6.54
N GLN A 149 0.40 15.45 7.51
CA GLN A 149 -0.09 15.97 8.79
C GLN A 149 1.06 16.31 9.73
N ASP A 150 2.04 15.43 9.83
CA ASP A 150 3.21 15.55 10.70
C ASP A 150 4.47 15.31 9.87
N PRO A 151 5.15 16.37 9.41
CA PRO A 151 6.39 16.25 8.65
C PRO A 151 7.50 15.50 9.41
N ASN A 152 7.46 15.44 10.75
CA ASN A 152 8.47 14.72 11.52
C ASN A 152 8.27 13.20 11.48
N PHE A 153 7.11 12.70 11.03
CA PHE A 153 6.81 11.28 10.91
C PHE A 153 7.93 10.56 10.13
N LEU A 154 8.30 11.07 8.96
CA LEU A 154 9.43 10.61 8.12
C LEU A 154 10.60 11.61 8.14
N GLU A 155 10.90 12.21 9.29
CA GLU A 155 12.09 13.07 9.50
C GLU A 155 12.21 14.25 8.51
N ASN A 156 11.09 14.91 8.24
CA ASN A 156 10.98 16.04 7.31
C ASN A 156 11.30 15.67 5.85
N MET A 157 11.21 14.39 5.49
CA MET A 157 11.23 13.96 4.09
C MET A 157 10.09 14.66 3.33
N ALA A 158 10.41 15.26 2.19
CA ALA A 158 9.40 15.83 1.33
C ALA A 158 8.51 14.71 0.74
N ILE A 159 7.20 14.95 0.64
CA ILE A 159 6.23 13.93 0.19
C ILE A 159 6.67 13.28 -1.13
N LYS A 160 7.09 14.09 -2.11
CA LYS A 160 7.54 13.65 -3.45
C LYS A 160 8.70 12.64 -3.45
N ASP A 161 9.43 12.54 -2.34
CA ASP A 161 10.64 11.74 -2.19
C ASP A 161 10.38 10.38 -1.51
N ILE A 162 9.15 10.15 -0.99
CA ILE A 162 8.74 8.90 -0.33
C ILE A 162 8.93 7.69 -1.25
N CYS A 163 8.51 7.79 -2.51
CA CYS A 163 8.62 6.66 -3.43
C CYS A 163 10.08 6.24 -3.66
N ASN A 164 10.97 7.22 -3.88
CA ASN A 164 12.37 6.95 -4.20
C ASN A 164 13.18 6.48 -2.99
N ASN A 165 12.90 7.03 -1.80
CA ASN A 165 13.70 6.75 -0.60
C ASN A 165 13.16 5.60 0.26
N ILE A 166 11.94 5.13 0.00
CA ILE A 166 11.33 4.03 0.77
C ILE A 166 10.76 2.98 -0.18
N PHE A 167 9.70 3.31 -0.92
CA PHE A 167 8.92 2.30 -1.68
C PHE A 167 9.77 1.50 -2.68
N LYS A 168 10.55 2.17 -3.53
CA LYS A 168 11.37 1.50 -4.54
C LYS A 168 12.42 0.57 -3.95
N LEU A 169 12.93 0.91 -2.76
CA LEU A 169 13.92 0.08 -2.07
C LEU A 169 13.32 -1.25 -1.59
N LEU A 170 12.00 -1.33 -1.42
CA LEU A 170 11.31 -2.59 -1.10
C LEU A 170 11.35 -3.60 -2.25
N GLY A 171 11.57 -3.15 -3.50
CA GLY A 171 11.78 -4.01 -4.66
C GLY A 171 13.24 -4.36 -4.92
N HIS A 172 14.20 -3.86 -4.12
CA HIS A 172 15.62 -4.13 -4.31
C HIS A 172 15.99 -5.55 -3.86
N GLU A 173 17.05 -6.14 -4.42
CA GLU A 173 17.46 -7.50 -4.00
C GLU A 173 17.82 -7.60 -2.51
N ASP A 174 18.36 -6.51 -1.96
CA ASP A 174 18.76 -6.36 -0.57
C ASP A 174 17.58 -6.21 0.42
N SER A 175 16.37 -6.03 -0.09
CA SER A 175 15.15 -6.02 0.74
C SER A 175 14.63 -7.43 1.05
N THR A 176 15.33 -8.46 0.54
CA THR A 176 14.93 -9.86 0.66
C THR A 176 16.05 -10.71 1.28
N THR A 177 15.70 -11.49 2.30
CA THR A 177 16.61 -12.41 2.99
C THR A 177 16.04 -13.83 3.04
N LYS A 178 16.75 -14.74 3.71
CA LYS A 178 16.24 -16.08 4.05
C LYS A 178 15.32 -16.05 5.29
N TYR A 179 15.16 -14.89 5.94
CA TYR A 179 14.19 -14.69 7.01
C TYR A 179 12.77 -14.92 6.46
N PRO A 180 11.82 -15.45 7.25
CA PRO A 180 10.49 -15.81 6.76
C PRO A 180 9.70 -14.64 6.16
N PHE A 181 10.07 -13.40 6.50
CA PHE A 181 9.44 -12.18 5.98
C PHE A 181 10.49 -11.32 5.30
N ASN A 182 10.25 -10.95 4.05
CA ASN A 182 11.03 -9.90 3.41
C ASN A 182 10.61 -8.52 3.94
N CYS A 183 11.32 -7.46 3.56
CA CYS A 183 11.06 -6.10 4.04
C CYS A 183 9.63 -5.59 3.70
N TRP A 184 9.11 -5.96 2.53
CA TRP A 184 7.72 -5.68 2.15
C TRP A 184 6.73 -6.42 3.05
N ASP A 185 6.94 -7.72 3.25
CA ASP A 185 6.10 -8.56 4.12
C ASP A 185 6.08 -8.01 5.56
N GLN A 186 7.21 -7.51 6.07
CA GLN A 186 7.26 -6.96 7.43
C GLN A 186 6.49 -5.63 7.58
N LEU A 187 6.48 -4.78 6.55
CA LEU A 187 5.87 -3.45 6.63
C LEU A 187 4.39 -3.42 6.29
N VAL A 188 3.98 -4.11 5.23
CA VAL A 188 2.66 -3.92 4.60
C VAL A 188 1.96 -5.20 4.18
N ASP A 189 2.61 -6.36 4.30
CA ASP A 189 2.03 -7.67 3.94
C ASP A 189 2.29 -8.71 5.05
N ARG A 190 2.09 -8.28 6.32
CA ARG A 190 2.40 -9.09 7.50
C ARG A 190 1.23 -9.98 7.84
N GLY A 191 1.31 -11.25 7.45
CA GLY A 191 0.27 -12.23 7.75
C GLY A 191 0.02 -12.40 9.26
N ALA A 192 -1.25 -12.64 9.62
CA ALA A 192 -1.71 -13.00 10.97
C ALA A 192 -1.36 -11.98 12.08
N THR A 193 -1.53 -10.68 11.79
CA THR A 193 -1.46 -9.60 12.79
C THR A 193 -2.76 -8.81 12.85
N GLU A 194 -3.09 -8.28 14.03
CA GLU A 194 -4.32 -7.50 14.28
C GLU A 194 -4.03 -5.99 14.18
N ASP A 195 -3.33 -5.60 13.12
CA ASP A 195 -3.00 -4.20 12.85
C ASP A 195 -2.81 -3.94 11.35
N ALA A 196 -2.56 -2.68 10.98
CA ALA A 196 -2.57 -2.25 9.58
C ALA A 196 -1.38 -2.76 8.74
N ARG A 197 -0.43 -3.50 9.33
CA ARG A 197 0.61 -4.22 8.58
C ARG A 197 0.03 -5.45 7.87
N ALA A 198 -1.07 -6.01 8.37
CA ALA A 198 -1.83 -7.06 7.70
C ALA A 198 -2.87 -6.43 6.75
N PRO A 199 -2.77 -6.62 5.42
CA PRO A 199 -3.74 -6.08 4.49
C PRO A 199 -5.12 -6.73 4.65
N GLU A 200 -5.20 -8.01 5.03
CA GLU A 200 -6.47 -8.67 5.36
C GLU A 200 -7.19 -7.96 6.52
N TRP A 201 -6.47 -7.75 7.62
CA TRP A 201 -7.01 -7.07 8.79
C TRP A 201 -7.45 -5.64 8.46
N LEU A 202 -6.60 -4.87 7.76
CA LEU A 202 -6.95 -3.49 7.39
C LEU A 202 -8.19 -3.43 6.47
N SER A 203 -8.28 -4.35 5.51
CA SER A 203 -9.44 -4.44 4.62
C SER A 203 -10.73 -4.76 5.38
N GLU A 204 -10.67 -5.67 6.35
CA GLU A 204 -11.80 -6.00 7.24
C GLU A 204 -12.17 -4.82 8.14
N HIS A 205 -11.17 -4.22 8.82
CA HIS A 205 -11.32 -3.05 9.69
C HIS A 205 -11.99 -1.85 9.00
N ILE A 206 -11.64 -1.62 7.72
CA ILE A 206 -12.28 -0.57 6.91
C ILE A 206 -13.73 -0.92 6.57
N GLN A 207 -14.03 -2.19 6.29
CA GLN A 207 -15.37 -2.64 5.88
C GLN A 207 -16.36 -2.66 7.04
N ASP A 208 -15.87 -2.96 8.24
CA ASP A 208 -16.69 -3.00 9.45
C ASP A 208 -17.01 -1.60 9.96
N ASP A 209 -16.04 -0.67 9.89
CA ASP A 209 -16.20 0.74 10.29
C ASP A 209 -16.95 0.87 11.63
N GLU A 210 -16.45 0.16 12.66
CA GLU A 210 -17.13 0.05 13.96
C GLU A 210 -17.45 1.42 14.57
N SER A 211 -16.55 2.38 14.36
CA SER A 211 -16.67 3.77 14.83
C SER A 211 -17.55 4.66 13.94
N GLY A 212 -17.91 4.22 12.73
CA GLY A 212 -18.71 4.99 11.77
C GLY A 212 -18.01 6.23 11.19
N ASN A 213 -16.68 6.27 11.23
CA ASN A 213 -15.87 7.44 10.89
C ASN A 213 -15.50 7.51 9.40
N TYR A 214 -15.57 6.39 8.69
CA TYR A 214 -15.19 6.32 7.27
C TYR A 214 -16.21 5.55 6.40
N PRO A 215 -17.51 5.91 6.45
CA PRO A 215 -18.59 5.12 5.85
C PRO A 215 -18.52 5.05 4.32
N LEU A 216 -17.96 6.06 3.64
CA LEU A 216 -17.84 6.05 2.17
C LEU A 216 -16.74 5.08 1.72
N LEU A 217 -15.62 5.02 2.47
CA LEU A 217 -14.58 4.03 2.22
C LEU A 217 -15.12 2.63 2.49
N ALA A 218 -15.76 2.41 3.64
CA ALA A 218 -16.36 1.13 4.01
C ALA A 218 -17.29 0.59 2.92
N GLU A 219 -18.24 1.41 2.45
CA GLU A 219 -19.19 1.02 1.41
C GLU A 219 -18.49 0.66 0.09
N ILE A 220 -17.55 1.49 -0.38
CA ILE A 220 -16.85 1.25 -1.64
C ILE A 220 -15.96 0.01 -1.58
N ILE A 221 -15.20 -0.17 -0.49
CA ILE A 221 -14.29 -1.30 -0.33
C ILE A 221 -15.09 -2.60 -0.23
N LYS A 222 -16.17 -2.64 0.56
CA LYS A 222 -17.07 -3.80 0.66
C LYS A 222 -17.60 -4.24 -0.70
N LEU A 223 -18.03 -3.30 -1.54
CA LEU A 223 -18.48 -3.57 -2.92
C LEU A 223 -17.37 -4.12 -3.84
N ARG A 224 -16.11 -3.76 -3.59
CA ARG A 224 -14.97 -4.24 -4.40
C ARG A 224 -14.52 -5.62 -3.95
N THR A 225 -14.41 -5.86 -2.66
CA THR A 225 -14.01 -7.17 -2.10
C THR A 225 -15.01 -8.26 -2.49
N GLN A 226 -16.32 -7.96 -2.48
CA GLN A 226 -17.35 -8.93 -2.90
C GLN A 226 -17.38 -9.20 -4.42
N LYS A 227 -16.84 -8.30 -5.25
CA LYS A 227 -16.94 -8.38 -6.70
C LYS A 227 -15.86 -9.24 -7.35
N ASP A 228 -14.76 -9.51 -6.68
CA ASP A 228 -13.68 -10.33 -7.23
C ASP A 228 -13.91 -11.83 -6.95
N SER A 229 -15.06 -12.33 -7.37
CA SER A 229 -15.26 -13.78 -7.49
C SER A 229 -14.33 -14.34 -8.57
N LYS A 230 -13.88 -15.59 -8.40
CA LYS A 230 -13.01 -16.28 -9.37
C LYS A 230 -13.53 -16.17 -10.81
N ALA A 231 -14.84 -16.33 -11.00
CA ALA A 231 -15.51 -16.18 -12.29
C ALA A 231 -15.38 -14.78 -12.91
N HIS A 232 -15.43 -13.72 -12.09
CA HIS A 232 -15.26 -12.34 -12.58
C HIS A 232 -13.82 -12.04 -13.00
N LEU A 233 -12.84 -12.61 -12.28
CA LEU A 233 -11.41 -12.50 -12.63
C LEU A 233 -11.10 -13.27 -13.92
N GLU A 234 -11.66 -14.47 -14.10
CA GLU A 234 -11.59 -15.27 -15.33
C GLU A 234 -12.25 -14.58 -16.54
N GLU A 235 -13.30 -13.80 -16.33
CA GLU A 235 -13.93 -13.00 -17.40
C GLU A 235 -13.08 -11.79 -17.79
N LYS A 236 -12.51 -11.07 -16.81
CA LYS A 236 -11.53 -9.98 -17.05
C LYS A 236 -10.30 -10.47 -17.80
N LEU A 237 -9.88 -11.72 -17.57
CA LEU A 237 -8.81 -12.40 -18.31
C LEU A 237 -9.09 -12.51 -19.81
N LYS A 238 -10.30 -12.96 -20.15
CA LYS A 238 -10.72 -13.14 -21.55
C LYS A 238 -10.88 -11.80 -22.26
N ASN A 239 -11.33 -10.77 -21.52
CA ASN A 239 -11.61 -9.44 -22.05
C ASN A 239 -10.97 -8.35 -21.17
N PRO A 240 -9.65 -8.14 -21.24
CA PRO A 240 -8.99 -7.10 -20.46
C PRO A 240 -9.54 -5.72 -20.86
N PRO A 241 -9.75 -4.80 -19.91
CA PRO A 241 -10.30 -3.47 -20.19
C PRO A 241 -9.33 -2.62 -21.03
N SER A 242 -9.39 -2.81 -22.34
CA SER A 242 -8.50 -2.24 -23.36
C SER A 242 -8.56 -0.72 -23.45
N GLU A 243 -9.61 -0.08 -22.93
CA GLU A 243 -9.71 1.39 -22.88
C GLU A 243 -8.65 2.02 -21.97
N ARG A 244 -8.21 1.30 -20.92
CA ARG A 244 -7.36 1.84 -19.84
C ARG A 244 -6.00 1.18 -19.72
N TYR A 245 -5.89 -0.04 -20.25
CA TYR A 245 -4.72 -0.85 -20.09
C TYR A 245 -4.23 -1.37 -21.44
N GLU A 246 -2.93 -1.57 -21.54
CA GLU A 246 -2.26 -2.27 -22.62
C GLU A 246 -1.42 -3.41 -22.06
N LYS A 247 -1.24 -4.48 -22.84
CA LYS A 247 -0.37 -5.58 -22.45
C LYS A 247 1.07 -5.10 -22.42
N ASN A 248 1.79 -5.42 -21.36
CA ASN A 248 3.24 -5.25 -21.32
C ASN A 248 3.88 -6.15 -22.40
N LYS A 249 4.93 -5.66 -23.06
CA LYS A 249 5.64 -6.41 -24.11
C LYS A 249 6.67 -7.38 -23.54
N ASP A 250 7.18 -7.10 -22.35
CA ASP A 250 8.33 -7.75 -21.75
C ASP A 250 7.94 -8.68 -20.59
N ILE A 251 6.81 -8.39 -19.91
CA ILE A 251 6.26 -9.21 -18.82
C ILE A 251 4.93 -9.81 -19.27
N GLU A 252 4.88 -11.14 -19.37
CA GLU A 252 3.65 -11.87 -19.68
C GLU A 252 2.60 -11.61 -18.58
N ASP A 253 1.33 -11.58 -18.95
CA ASP A 253 0.22 -11.40 -18.00
C ASP A 253 0.18 -10.07 -17.23
N ILE A 254 0.90 -9.02 -17.67
CA ILE A 254 0.78 -7.67 -17.07
C ILE A 254 0.00 -6.69 -17.95
N LEU A 255 -0.95 -6.00 -17.32
CA LEU A 255 -1.67 -4.86 -17.86
C LEU A 255 -1.08 -3.57 -17.31
N MET A 256 -0.39 -2.84 -18.19
CA MET A 256 0.13 -1.50 -17.90
C MET A 256 -0.95 -0.46 -18.15
N PRO A 257 -1.07 0.58 -17.31
CA PRO A 257 -1.95 1.70 -17.60
C PRO A 257 -1.53 2.35 -18.92
N LYS A 258 -2.49 2.65 -19.80
CA LYS A 258 -2.22 3.47 -20.98
C LYS A 258 -1.82 4.86 -20.50
N LEU A 259 -0.61 5.28 -20.86
CA LEU A 259 -0.21 6.67 -20.68
C LEU A 259 -1.13 7.53 -21.56
N ASN A 260 -1.85 8.48 -20.96
CA ASN A 260 -2.60 9.46 -21.74
C ASN A 260 -1.57 10.23 -22.58
N LYS A 261 -1.69 10.12 -23.91
CA LYS A 261 -0.92 10.95 -24.85
C LYS A 261 -1.45 12.38 -24.85
#